data_AF-A0A3L7RQ22-F1
#
_entry.id   AF-A0A3L7RQ22-F1
#
_cell.length_a   1.000
_cell.length_b   1.000
_cell.length_c   1.000
_cell.angle_alpha   90.00
_cell.angle_beta   90.00
_cell.angle_gamma   90.00
#
_symmetry.space_group_name_H-M   'P 1'
#
loop_
_entity.id
_entity.type
_entity.pdbx_description
1 polymer ?
#
loop_
_entity_poly.entity_id
_entity_poly.type
_entity_poly.pdbx_seq_one_letter_code
_entity_poly.pdbx_strand_id
1 'polypeptide(L)'
;MPTLSLQLYVITQNFEETHDCCLGEALFFPEVTCLDDTAKNLRNVVAENGLSLLAHVPNLELARRLVAIEPELIPVEVTVEPAERNRIWRDEVTLKIPAIRWQQSRDAFIVYLPSLGIEVLANKGEELPQLVEDQVRLALFRLKATRSLKSMVQQARCRSLDLETVAIEHFAETPKQQTQAEQKPSSDDGKVLTKIGNLISGLTMPQAYDREESVQQLSDALTGLIARSVLLVGASGVGKTSILKEVVRRSTELGLGSWKFWATSGSRLVSGMTGFGMWQERLELLRKEMVKEHVILHVGSLLELMEVGRSECQTQGIASFLRPAIARGEILV
;
A
#
# COMPACT_ATOMS: atom_id res chain seq x y z
N MET A 1 -9.35 8.80 -28.17
CA MET A 1 -8.69 7.94 -27.17
C MET A 1 -9.41 6.60 -27.20
N PRO A 2 -8.72 5.46 -27.13
CA PRO A 2 -9.40 4.17 -27.13
C PRO A 2 -10.20 4.02 -25.83
N THR A 3 -11.52 3.92 -25.93
CA THR A 3 -12.37 3.57 -24.79
C THR A 3 -12.35 2.06 -24.65
N LEU A 4 -11.92 1.56 -23.49
CA LEU A 4 -12.06 0.17 -23.13
C LEU A 4 -13.39 0.00 -22.40
N SER A 5 -14.27 -0.84 -22.95
CA SER A 5 -15.43 -1.32 -22.21
C SER A 5 -14.98 -2.50 -21.36
N LEU A 6 -14.98 -2.30 -20.05
CA LEU A 6 -14.59 -3.28 -19.06
C LEU A 6 -15.84 -3.83 -18.38
N GLN A 7 -15.89 -5.15 -18.20
CA GLN A 7 -16.92 -5.79 -17.41
C GLN A 7 -16.40 -5.97 -15.99
N LEU A 8 -16.95 -5.19 -15.06
CA LEU A 8 -16.68 -5.33 -13.64
C LEU A 8 -17.66 -6.35 -13.06
N TYR A 9 -17.13 -7.42 -12.49
CA TYR A 9 -17.95 -8.40 -11.77
C TYR A 9 -18.06 -7.99 -10.30
N VAL A 10 -19.26 -7.63 -9.89
CA VAL A 10 -19.60 -7.28 -8.52
C VAL A 10 -20.11 -8.53 -7.82
N ILE A 11 -19.38 -8.92 -6.78
CA ILE A 11 -19.70 -10.03 -5.90
C ILE A 11 -20.44 -9.44 -4.71
N THR A 12 -21.66 -9.92 -4.47
CA THR A 12 -22.45 -9.53 -3.30
C THR A 12 -22.58 -10.70 -2.35
N GLN A 13 -22.00 -10.58 -1.16
CA GLN A 13 -22.14 -11.56 -0.07
C GLN A 13 -23.37 -11.21 0.77
N ASN A 14 -24.34 -12.12 0.79
CA ASN A 14 -25.56 -11.98 1.60
C ASN A 14 -25.42 -12.79 2.90
N PHE A 15 -25.63 -12.14 4.05
CA PHE A 15 -25.48 -12.76 5.36
C PHE A 15 -26.80 -13.15 6.02
N GLU A 16 -27.90 -12.49 5.66
CA GLU A 16 -29.21 -12.62 6.29
C GLU A 16 -30.29 -12.82 5.21
N GLU A 17 -31.42 -13.43 5.56
CA GLU A 17 -32.53 -13.70 4.62
C GLU A 17 -33.26 -12.41 4.23
N THR A 18 -33.43 -11.51 5.20
CA THR A 18 -33.75 -10.10 4.96
C THR A 18 -32.46 -9.43 4.53
N HIS A 19 -32.44 -8.78 3.36
CA HIS A 19 -31.22 -8.23 2.74
C HIS A 19 -30.68 -6.99 3.49
N ASP A 20 -30.80 -6.94 4.81
CA ASP A 20 -30.55 -5.76 5.64
C ASP A 20 -29.06 -5.39 5.70
N CYS A 21 -28.17 -6.29 5.25
CA CYS A 21 -26.74 -6.04 5.19
C CYS A 21 -26.04 -6.97 4.18
N CYS A 22 -25.43 -6.36 3.17
CA CYS A 22 -24.70 -7.03 2.09
C CYS A 22 -23.27 -6.48 2.02
N LEU A 23 -22.29 -7.35 1.76
CA LEU A 23 -20.90 -6.97 1.51
C LEU A 23 -20.58 -7.15 0.03
N GLY A 24 -20.21 -6.05 -0.62
CA GLY A 24 -19.91 -5.97 -2.03
C GLY A 24 -18.42 -5.87 -2.26
N GLU A 25 -17.92 -6.61 -3.24
CA GLU A 25 -16.55 -6.47 -3.71
C GLU A 25 -16.48 -6.63 -5.22
N ALA A 26 -15.46 -6.05 -5.84
CA ALA A 26 -15.21 -6.24 -7.26
C ALA A 26 -14.17 -7.34 -7.49
N LEU A 27 -14.53 -8.37 -8.26
CA LEU A 27 -13.61 -9.45 -8.64
C LEU A 27 -12.41 -8.85 -9.40
N PHE A 28 -11.18 -9.24 -9.03
CA PHE A 28 -9.90 -8.65 -9.49
C PHE A 28 -9.57 -7.23 -9.00
N PHE A 29 -10.41 -6.66 -8.15
CA PHE A 29 -10.19 -5.36 -7.52
C PHE A 29 -10.40 -5.49 -6.00
N PRO A 30 -9.51 -6.21 -5.29
CA PRO A 30 -9.64 -6.42 -3.84
C PRO A 30 -9.60 -5.12 -3.05
N GLU A 31 -9.14 -4.02 -3.65
CA GLU A 31 -9.15 -2.70 -3.04
C GLU A 31 -10.55 -2.06 -2.99
N VAL A 32 -11.52 -2.61 -3.74
CA VAL A 32 -12.87 -2.10 -3.86
C VAL A 32 -13.82 -3.03 -3.10
N THR A 33 -14.10 -2.67 -1.85
CA THR A 33 -15.05 -3.35 -0.98
C THR A 33 -16.01 -2.35 -0.35
N CYS A 34 -17.30 -2.66 -0.30
CA CYS A 34 -18.37 -1.78 0.18
C CYS A 34 -19.36 -2.57 1.03
N LEU A 35 -19.86 -1.99 2.11
CA LEU A 35 -20.94 -2.56 2.92
C LEU A 35 -22.17 -1.68 2.78
N ASP A 36 -23.33 -2.25 2.50
CA ASP A 36 -24.58 -1.51 2.31
C ASP A 36 -25.78 -2.34 2.79
N ASP A 37 -26.94 -1.70 2.95
CA ASP A 37 -28.22 -2.36 3.27
C ASP A 37 -29.03 -2.73 2.02
N THR A 38 -28.56 -2.29 0.84
CA THR A 38 -29.27 -2.51 -0.42
C THR A 38 -28.30 -2.93 -1.53
N ALA A 39 -28.51 -4.11 -2.13
CA ALA A 39 -27.69 -4.62 -3.23
C ALA A 39 -27.57 -3.66 -4.43
N LYS A 40 -28.60 -2.84 -4.70
CA LYS A 40 -28.56 -1.82 -5.76
C LYS A 40 -27.58 -0.69 -5.47
N ASN A 41 -27.58 -0.16 -4.24
CA ASN A 41 -26.68 0.93 -3.85
C ASN A 41 -25.24 0.43 -3.81
N LEU A 42 -25.03 -0.73 -3.19
CA LEU A 42 -23.76 -1.43 -3.14
C LEU A 42 -23.12 -1.55 -4.53
N ARG A 43 -23.89 -1.99 -5.54
CA ARG A 43 -23.39 -2.08 -6.92
C ARG A 43 -22.95 -0.75 -7.50
N ASN A 44 -23.73 0.31 -7.30
CA ASN A 44 -23.39 1.64 -7.80
C ASN A 44 -22.08 2.13 -7.14
N VAL A 45 -21.96 1.97 -5.83
CA VAL A 45 -20.77 2.40 -5.07
C VAL A 45 -19.54 1.58 -5.47
N VAL A 46 -19.67 0.27 -5.65
CA VAL A 46 -18.58 -0.59 -6.14
C VAL A 46 -18.16 -0.17 -7.55
N ALA A 47 -19.11 0.14 -8.44
CA ALA A 47 -18.81 0.60 -9.79
C ALA A 47 -18.11 1.97 -9.81
N GLU A 48 -18.59 2.92 -9.00
CA GLU A 48 -17.97 4.25 -8.84
C GLU A 48 -16.54 4.15 -8.28
N ASN A 49 -16.35 3.34 -7.25
CA ASN A 49 -15.03 3.11 -6.66
C ASN A 49 -14.09 2.38 -7.64
N GLY A 50 -14.61 1.41 -8.39
CA GLY A 50 -13.90 0.74 -9.48
C GLY A 50 -13.44 1.72 -10.54
N LEU A 51 -14.33 2.59 -11.02
CA LEU A 51 -14.01 3.67 -11.98
C LEU A 51 -12.91 4.61 -11.46
N SER A 52 -13.02 5.04 -10.20
CA SER A 52 -12.03 5.91 -9.56
C SER A 52 -10.66 5.24 -9.47
N LEU A 53 -10.63 3.95 -9.11
CA LEU A 53 -9.39 3.18 -9.06
C LEU A 53 -8.78 3.02 -10.46
N LEU A 54 -9.58 2.64 -11.46
CA LEU A 54 -9.13 2.44 -12.84
C LEU A 54 -8.42 3.67 -13.42
N ALA A 55 -8.81 4.88 -13.02
CA ALA A 55 -8.13 6.13 -13.43
C ALA A 55 -6.66 6.22 -12.98
N HIS A 56 -6.25 5.42 -11.99
CA HIS A 56 -4.91 5.44 -11.40
C HIS A 56 -4.14 4.14 -11.64
N VAL A 57 -4.76 3.12 -12.24
CA VAL A 57 -4.11 1.82 -12.47
C VAL A 57 -3.37 1.85 -13.83
N PRO A 58 -2.06 1.54 -13.87
CA PRO A 58 -1.34 1.45 -15.13
C PRO A 58 -1.97 0.43 -16.08
N ASN A 59 -2.00 0.72 -17.39
CA ASN A 59 -2.58 -0.18 -18.39
C ASN A 59 -2.09 -1.64 -18.33
N LEU A 60 -0.82 -1.87 -17.96
CA LEU A 60 -0.27 -3.21 -17.83
C LEU A 60 -0.95 -3.99 -16.69
N GLU A 61 -1.25 -3.31 -15.59
CA GLU A 61 -1.98 -3.89 -14.46
C GLU A 61 -3.47 -4.07 -14.80
N LEU A 62 -4.06 -3.16 -15.59
CA LEU A 62 -5.42 -3.34 -16.10
C LEU A 62 -5.56 -4.64 -16.88
N ALA A 63 -4.60 -4.98 -17.74
CA ALA A 63 -4.63 -6.22 -18.52
C ALA A 63 -4.60 -7.49 -17.66
N ARG A 64 -4.09 -7.40 -16.42
CA ARG A 64 -4.04 -8.52 -15.44
C ARG A 64 -5.33 -8.68 -14.65
N ARG A 65 -6.17 -7.65 -14.62
CA ARG A 65 -7.44 -7.60 -13.88
C ARG A 65 -8.66 -7.95 -14.73
N LEU A 66 -8.43 -8.53 -15.91
CA LEU A 66 -9.49 -8.95 -16.83
C LEU A 66 -9.82 -10.42 -16.65
N VAL A 67 -11.12 -10.71 -16.59
CA VAL A 67 -11.62 -12.08 -16.58
C VAL A 67 -11.58 -12.63 -18.00
N ALA A 68 -11.02 -13.84 -18.18
CA ALA A 68 -10.95 -14.48 -19.50
C ALA A 68 -12.26 -15.18 -19.88
N ILE A 69 -12.88 -15.89 -18.93
CA ILE A 69 -14.13 -16.63 -19.09
C ILE A 69 -15.05 -16.24 -17.94
N GLU A 70 -16.33 -16.05 -18.24
CA GLU A 70 -17.34 -15.61 -17.27
C GLU A 70 -17.32 -16.49 -16.00
N PRO A 71 -17.35 -15.89 -14.79
CA PRO A 71 -17.36 -16.64 -13.55
C PRO A 71 -18.71 -17.27 -13.27
N GLU A 72 -18.69 -18.43 -12.62
CA GLU A 72 -19.86 -19.18 -12.19
C GLU A 72 -19.87 -19.30 -10.65
N LEU A 73 -21.05 -19.19 -10.05
CA LEU A 73 -21.25 -19.42 -8.63
C LEU A 73 -21.32 -20.93 -8.35
N ILE A 74 -20.50 -21.42 -7.43
CA ILE A 74 -20.49 -22.81 -7.01
C ILE A 74 -20.58 -22.94 -5.49
N PRO A 75 -21.35 -23.90 -4.93
CA PRO A 75 -21.29 -24.22 -3.51
C PRO A 75 -20.09 -25.12 -3.23
N VAL A 76 -19.32 -24.80 -2.19
CA VAL A 76 -18.25 -25.66 -1.67
C VAL A 76 -18.71 -26.23 -0.33
N GLU A 77 -18.76 -27.56 -0.23
CA GLU A 77 -19.10 -28.25 1.01
C GLU A 77 -17.85 -28.87 1.63
N VAL A 78 -17.56 -28.53 2.89
CA VAL A 78 -16.39 -29.05 3.60
C VAL A 78 -16.81 -29.55 4.97
N THR A 79 -16.53 -30.83 5.23
CA THR A 79 -16.79 -31.46 6.52
C THR A 79 -15.56 -31.33 7.41
N VAL A 80 -15.75 -30.77 8.61
CA VAL A 80 -14.67 -30.44 9.53
C VAL A 80 -14.92 -31.06 10.89
N GLU A 81 -13.92 -31.76 11.41
CA GLU A 81 -13.91 -32.28 12.78
C GLU A 81 -13.43 -31.22 13.78
N PRO A 82 -13.95 -31.23 15.02
CA PRO A 82 -13.42 -30.36 16.08
C PRO A 82 -11.96 -30.68 16.38
N ALA A 83 -11.12 -29.64 16.50
CA ALA A 83 -9.73 -29.83 16.92
C ALA A 83 -9.63 -30.43 18.34
N GLU A 84 -10.54 -30.03 19.22
CA GLU A 84 -10.72 -30.59 20.56
C GLU A 84 -12.21 -30.82 20.82
N ARG A 85 -12.60 -32.07 21.09
CA ARG A 85 -13.99 -32.42 21.40
C ARG A 85 -14.36 -31.83 22.76
N ASN A 86 -15.47 -31.10 22.83
CA ASN A 86 -15.98 -30.53 24.06
C ASN A 86 -17.50 -30.75 24.21
N ARG A 87 -18.13 -30.11 25.19
CA ARG A 87 -19.59 -30.26 25.39
C ARG A 87 -20.42 -29.63 24.26
N ILE A 88 -19.90 -28.62 23.58
CA ILE A 88 -20.60 -27.80 22.57
C ILE A 88 -20.40 -28.36 21.16
N TRP A 89 -19.24 -28.95 20.88
CA TRP A 89 -18.88 -29.52 19.58
C TRP A 89 -18.17 -30.86 19.75
N ARG A 90 -18.83 -31.94 19.33
CA ARG A 90 -18.38 -33.33 19.49
C ARG A 90 -18.18 -34.05 18.17
N ASP A 91 -19.13 -33.84 17.26
CA ASP A 91 -19.21 -34.50 15.97
C ASP A 91 -18.79 -33.55 14.85
N GLU A 92 -18.47 -34.10 13.68
CA GLU A 92 -18.11 -33.31 12.51
C GLU A 92 -19.26 -32.38 12.06
N VAL A 93 -18.90 -31.24 11.47
CA VAL A 93 -19.86 -30.27 10.94
C VAL A 93 -19.52 -29.98 9.49
N THR A 94 -20.51 -30.07 8.61
CA THR A 94 -20.40 -29.67 7.22
C THR A 94 -20.69 -28.18 7.08
N LEU A 95 -19.70 -27.43 6.59
CA LEU A 95 -19.88 -26.04 6.20
C LEU A 95 -20.22 -25.98 4.72
N LYS A 96 -21.20 -25.15 4.37
CA LYS A 96 -21.49 -24.76 2.99
C LYS A 96 -20.97 -23.36 2.78
N ILE A 97 -19.99 -23.22 1.89
CA ILE A 97 -19.34 -21.96 1.60
C ILE A 97 -19.58 -21.63 0.14
N PRO A 98 -20.38 -20.59 -0.16
CA PRO A 98 -20.50 -20.07 -1.51
C PRO A 98 -19.13 -19.64 -2.06
N ALA A 99 -18.84 -19.97 -3.31
CA ALA A 99 -17.60 -19.64 -3.98
C ALA A 99 -17.86 -19.26 -5.45
N ILE A 100 -16.84 -18.71 -6.08
CA ILE A 100 -16.86 -18.29 -7.47
C ILE A 100 -15.78 -19.05 -8.21
N ARG A 101 -16.15 -19.71 -9.30
CA ARG A 101 -15.23 -20.45 -10.15
C ARG A 101 -15.14 -19.81 -11.52
N TRP A 102 -13.93 -19.70 -12.05
CA TRP A 102 -13.73 -19.34 -13.44
C TRP A 102 -12.48 -20.02 -14.01
N GLN A 103 -12.33 -19.92 -15.33
CA GLN A 103 -11.17 -20.41 -16.03
C GLN A 103 -10.43 -19.22 -16.66
N GLN A 104 -9.21 -18.96 -16.19
CA GLN A 104 -8.40 -17.83 -16.67
C GLN A 104 -7.63 -18.16 -17.95
N SER A 105 -7.26 -19.43 -18.14
CA SER A 105 -6.60 -19.92 -19.35
C SER A 105 -6.87 -21.42 -19.54
N ARG A 106 -6.35 -22.02 -20.63
CA ARG A 106 -6.52 -23.47 -20.90
C ARG A 106 -6.17 -24.35 -19.71
N ASP A 107 -5.11 -24.00 -18.99
CA ASP A 107 -4.57 -24.78 -17.88
C ASP A 107 -4.58 -23.98 -16.56
N ALA A 108 -5.53 -23.05 -16.38
CA ALA A 108 -5.65 -22.27 -15.15
C ALA A 108 -7.12 -22.14 -14.73
N PHE A 109 -7.49 -22.94 -13.74
CA PHE A 109 -8.82 -22.94 -13.10
C PHE A 109 -8.70 -22.32 -11.72
N ILE A 110 -9.58 -21.38 -11.42
CA ILE A 110 -9.54 -20.63 -10.17
C ILE A 110 -10.87 -20.78 -9.45
N VAL A 111 -10.82 -20.99 -8.13
CA VAL A 111 -11.96 -20.86 -7.22
C VAL A 111 -11.62 -19.83 -6.16
N TYR A 112 -12.43 -18.79 -6.08
CA TYR A 112 -12.34 -17.76 -5.05
C TYR A 112 -13.44 -17.97 -4.01
N LEU A 113 -13.06 -17.91 -2.74
CA LEU A 113 -13.97 -18.03 -1.60
C LEU A 113 -13.97 -16.71 -0.80
N PRO A 114 -14.89 -15.78 -1.09
CA PRO A 114 -14.93 -14.45 -0.48
C PRO A 114 -14.96 -14.46 1.05
N SER A 115 -15.74 -15.36 1.64
CA SER A 115 -15.91 -15.48 3.10
C SER A 115 -14.62 -15.85 3.84
N LEU A 116 -13.69 -16.54 3.16
CA LEU A 116 -12.39 -16.93 3.70
C LEU A 116 -11.24 -16.06 3.17
N GLY A 117 -11.49 -15.23 2.15
CA GLY A 117 -10.47 -14.42 1.50
C GLY A 117 -9.36 -15.25 0.84
N ILE A 118 -9.71 -16.42 0.29
CA ILE A 118 -8.73 -17.32 -0.36
C ILE A 118 -9.07 -17.55 -1.83
N GLU A 119 -8.01 -17.64 -2.64
CA GLU A 119 -8.06 -18.05 -4.04
C GLU A 119 -7.31 -19.37 -4.21
N VAL A 120 -7.93 -20.31 -4.90
CA VAL A 120 -7.42 -21.65 -5.13
C VAL A 120 -7.19 -21.84 -6.62
N LEU A 121 -5.94 -22.07 -7.00
CA LEU A 121 -5.52 -22.27 -8.39
C LEU A 121 -5.21 -23.75 -8.65
N ALA A 122 -5.75 -24.29 -9.75
CA ALA A 122 -5.41 -25.62 -10.25
C ALA A 122 -5.11 -25.60 -11.74
N ASN A 123 -4.18 -26.47 -12.17
CA ASN A 123 -3.82 -26.60 -13.58
C ASN A 123 -4.85 -27.43 -14.36
N LYS A 124 -5.61 -28.29 -13.67
CA LYS A 124 -6.66 -29.13 -14.23
C LYS A 124 -7.96 -28.96 -13.45
N GLY A 125 -9.08 -28.86 -14.17
CA GLY A 125 -10.40 -28.70 -13.56
C GLY A 125 -10.84 -29.90 -12.69
N GLU A 126 -10.33 -31.10 -12.96
CA GLU A 126 -10.66 -32.32 -12.21
C GLU A 126 -10.06 -32.36 -10.80
N GLU A 127 -8.91 -31.72 -10.60
CA GLU A 127 -8.20 -31.67 -9.31
C GLU A 127 -8.79 -30.58 -8.38
N LEU A 128 -9.58 -29.66 -8.95
CA LEU A 128 -10.11 -28.48 -8.29
C LEU A 128 -10.95 -28.79 -7.04
N PRO A 129 -11.90 -29.76 -7.04
CA PRO A 129 -12.76 -30.00 -5.88
C PRO A 129 -11.96 -30.44 -4.64
N GLN A 130 -11.03 -31.39 -4.82
CA GLN A 130 -10.19 -31.90 -3.73
C GLN A 130 -9.26 -30.80 -3.21
N LEU A 131 -8.64 -30.04 -4.11
CA LEU A 131 -7.68 -29.00 -3.74
C LEU A 131 -8.38 -27.83 -3.02
N VAL A 132 -9.60 -27.47 -3.43
CA VAL A 132 -10.42 -26.48 -2.72
C VAL A 132 -10.75 -26.95 -1.31
N GLU A 133 -11.18 -28.21 -1.14
CA GLU A 133 -11.48 -28.76 0.18
C GLU A 133 -10.26 -28.69 1.12
N ASP A 134 -9.09 -29.11 0.63
CA ASP A 134 -7.85 -29.08 1.39
C ASP A 134 -7.45 -27.65 1.77
N GLN A 135 -7.54 -26.69 0.84
CA GLN A 135 -7.21 -25.29 1.11
C GLN A 135 -8.19 -24.63 2.09
N VAL A 136 -9.49 -24.95 2.01
CA VAL A 136 -10.49 -24.49 2.98
C VAL A 136 -10.15 -25.02 4.38
N ARG A 137 -9.86 -26.32 4.52
CA ARG A 137 -9.44 -26.90 5.81
C ARG A 137 -8.20 -26.20 6.37
N LEU A 138 -7.20 -25.94 5.52
CA LEU A 138 -6.00 -25.20 5.90
C LEU A 138 -6.29 -23.75 6.32
N ALA A 139 -7.18 -23.05 5.62
CA ALA A 139 -7.59 -21.68 5.96
C ALA A 139 -8.31 -21.65 7.32
N LEU A 140 -9.26 -22.55 7.55
CA LEU A 140 -9.98 -22.68 8.82
C LEU A 140 -9.02 -22.99 9.99
N PHE A 141 -8.01 -23.83 9.74
CA PHE A 141 -6.96 -24.11 10.72
C PHE A 141 -6.11 -22.86 11.04
N ARG A 142 -5.68 -22.11 10.02
CA ARG A 142 -4.91 -20.86 10.20
C ARG A 142 -5.69 -19.82 11.01
N LEU A 143 -6.99 -19.71 10.77
CA LEU A 143 -7.91 -18.83 11.52
C LEU A 143 -8.24 -19.35 12.93
N LYS A 144 -7.75 -20.56 13.30
CA LYS A 144 -8.09 -21.27 14.55
C LYS A 144 -9.61 -21.47 14.73
N ALA A 145 -10.36 -21.46 13.63
CA ALA A 145 -11.82 -21.59 13.65
C ALA A 145 -12.25 -22.98 14.17
N THR A 146 -11.45 -24.01 13.89
CA THR A 146 -11.70 -25.41 14.31
C THR A 146 -11.64 -25.64 15.83
N ARG A 147 -11.29 -24.63 16.63
CA ARG A 147 -11.31 -24.71 18.10
C ARG A 147 -12.67 -24.36 18.70
N SER A 148 -13.56 -23.73 17.93
CA SER A 148 -14.84 -23.22 18.42
C SER A 148 -15.92 -23.30 17.35
N LEU A 149 -17.04 -23.95 17.68
CA LEU A 149 -18.20 -24.00 16.79
C LEU A 149 -18.73 -22.59 16.47
N LYS A 150 -18.62 -21.64 17.41
CA LYS A 150 -18.99 -20.24 17.14
C LYS A 150 -18.16 -19.65 16.00
N SER A 151 -16.86 -19.89 16.00
CA SER A 151 -15.97 -19.40 14.94
C SER A 151 -16.26 -20.09 13.61
N MET A 152 -16.58 -21.38 13.62
CA MET A 152 -17.04 -22.10 12.43
C MET A 152 -18.31 -21.49 11.82
N VAL A 153 -19.32 -21.20 12.66
CA VAL A 153 -20.56 -20.56 12.22
C VAL A 153 -20.30 -19.15 11.65
N GLN A 154 -19.32 -18.41 12.20
CA GLN A 154 -18.93 -17.11 11.66
C GLN A 154 -18.33 -17.22 10.25
N GLN A 155 -17.56 -18.28 9.95
CA GLN A 155 -17.00 -18.48 8.61
C GLN A 155 -18.08 -18.89 7.59
N ALA A 156 -19.12 -19.61 8.03
CA ALA A 156 -20.27 -19.97 7.21
C ALA A 156 -21.45 -18.98 7.34
N ARG A 157 -21.19 -17.72 7.70
CA ARG A 157 -22.24 -16.70 7.84
C ARG A 157 -22.80 -16.27 6.48
N CYS A 158 -21.97 -16.25 5.43
CA CYS A 158 -22.42 -15.95 4.07
C CYS A 158 -23.35 -17.08 3.59
N ARG A 159 -24.61 -16.75 3.31
CA ARG A 159 -25.66 -17.70 2.91
C ARG A 159 -25.70 -17.90 1.41
N SER A 160 -25.52 -16.81 0.66
CA SER A 160 -25.50 -16.82 -0.80
C SER A 160 -24.54 -15.75 -1.32
N LEU A 161 -24.11 -15.96 -2.56
CA LEU A 161 -23.43 -14.98 -3.37
C LEU A 161 -24.35 -14.60 -4.52
N ASP A 162 -24.40 -13.32 -4.84
CA ASP A 162 -24.89 -12.84 -6.12
C ASP A 162 -23.70 -12.33 -6.94
N LEU A 163 -23.70 -12.64 -8.23
CA LEU A 163 -22.70 -12.19 -9.17
C LEU A 163 -23.38 -11.36 -10.24
N GLU A 164 -23.03 -10.08 -10.30
CA GLU A 164 -23.60 -9.14 -11.25
C GLU A 164 -22.51 -8.42 -12.04
N THR A 165 -22.79 -8.14 -13.32
CA THR A 165 -21.83 -7.46 -14.19
C THR A 165 -22.23 -6.00 -14.38
N VAL A 166 -21.28 -5.10 -14.14
CA VAL A 166 -21.40 -3.68 -14.44
C VAL A 166 -20.45 -3.32 -15.58
N ALA A 167 -20.99 -2.82 -16.68
CA ALA A 167 -20.19 -2.31 -17.77
C ALA A 167 -19.63 -0.94 -17.39
N ILE A 168 -18.31 -0.81 -17.47
CA ILE A 168 -17.58 0.40 -17.14
C ILE A 168 -16.82 0.86 -18.37
N GLU A 169 -16.99 2.13 -18.74
CA GLU A 169 -16.19 2.75 -19.78
C GLU A 169 -14.95 3.40 -19.16
N HIS A 170 -13.78 2.85 -19.48
CA HIS A 170 -12.51 3.39 -19.02
C HIS A 170 -11.68 3.90 -20.20
N PHE A 171 -11.16 5.12 -20.05
CA PHE A 171 -10.24 5.71 -21.02
C PHE A 171 -8.82 5.27 -20.71
N ALA A 172 -8.34 4.25 -21.42
CA ALA A 172 -6.95 3.83 -21.30
C ALA A 172 -6.03 4.85 -21.98
N GLU A 173 -5.02 5.33 -21.25
CA GLU A 173 -4.02 6.23 -21.80
C GLU A 173 -3.22 5.49 -22.89
N THR A 174 -2.95 6.13 -24.04
CA THR A 174 -2.14 5.46 -25.07
C THR A 174 -0.68 5.28 -24.61
N PRO A 175 0.07 4.27 -25.10
CA PRO A 175 1.50 4.12 -24.76
C PRO A 175 2.30 5.41 -25.02
N LYS A 176 1.96 6.16 -26.08
CA LYS A 176 2.57 7.47 -26.37
C LYS A 176 2.24 8.53 -25.32
N GLN A 177 1.04 8.52 -24.74
CA GLN A 177 0.63 9.39 -23.63
C GLN A 177 1.27 8.96 -22.32
N GLN A 178 1.38 7.66 -22.05
CA GLN A 178 2.09 7.13 -20.87
C GLN A 178 3.57 7.51 -20.92
N THR A 179 4.26 7.30 -22.04
CA THR A 179 5.65 7.74 -22.20
C THR A 179 5.76 9.26 -22.11
N GLN A 180 4.76 10.03 -22.56
CA GLN A 180 4.73 11.48 -22.36
C GLN A 180 4.38 11.89 -20.93
N ALA A 181 3.64 11.11 -20.15
CA ALA A 181 3.34 11.35 -18.74
C ALA A 181 4.50 10.93 -17.84
N GLU A 182 5.25 9.89 -18.22
CA GLU A 182 6.52 9.50 -17.60
C GLU A 182 7.65 10.49 -17.95
N GLN A 183 7.66 11.05 -19.16
CA GLN A 183 8.63 12.05 -19.61
C GLN A 183 8.25 13.49 -19.26
N LYS A 184 6.96 13.79 -19.04
CA LYS A 184 6.54 15.03 -18.40
C LYS A 184 6.71 14.82 -16.89
N PRO A 185 7.75 15.38 -16.24
CA PRO A 185 7.68 15.50 -14.79
C PRO A 185 6.37 16.21 -14.48
N SER A 186 5.49 15.56 -13.71
CA SER A 186 4.18 16.04 -13.28
C SER A 186 4.24 17.55 -13.01
N SER A 187 3.81 18.34 -13.98
CA SER A 187 3.90 19.78 -14.00
C SER A 187 2.57 20.35 -13.53
N ASP A 188 2.26 20.04 -12.27
CA ASP A 188 1.28 20.63 -11.35
C ASP A 188 1.02 19.53 -10.31
N ASP A 189 1.21 19.69 -9.01
CA ASP A 189 1.10 20.92 -8.23
C ASP A 189 1.91 20.72 -6.93
N GLY A 190 2.91 21.56 -6.68
CA GLY A 190 3.77 21.54 -5.47
C GLY A 190 4.99 20.61 -5.53
N LYS A 191 6.18 21.22 -5.49
CA LYS A 191 7.47 20.61 -5.13
C LYS A 191 7.29 19.55 -4.03
N VAL A 192 7.81 18.34 -4.20
CA VAL A 192 7.68 17.27 -3.20
C VAL A 192 8.17 17.79 -1.85
N LEU A 193 9.27 18.54 -1.84
CA LEU A 193 9.80 19.20 -0.65
C LEU A 193 8.76 20.08 0.08
N THR A 194 7.94 20.85 -0.64
CA THR A 194 6.89 21.68 -0.01
C THR A 194 5.76 20.87 0.63
N LYS A 195 5.48 19.66 0.13
CA LYS A 195 4.45 18.78 0.69
C LYS A 195 4.93 18.03 1.92
N ILE A 196 6.18 17.59 1.90
CA ILE A 196 6.73 16.70 2.93
C ILE A 196 7.81 17.34 3.80
N GLY A 197 8.04 18.64 3.70
CA GLY A 197 9.09 19.31 4.44
C GLY A 197 8.76 20.77 4.73
N ASN A 198 9.51 21.34 5.66
CA ASN A 198 9.50 22.76 5.97
C ASN A 198 10.83 23.37 5.57
N LEU A 199 10.81 24.46 4.81
CA LEU A 199 12.02 25.24 4.56
C LEU A 199 12.49 25.90 5.86
N ILE A 200 13.73 25.64 6.25
CA ILE A 200 14.36 26.18 7.45
C ILE A 200 15.22 27.39 7.10
N SER A 201 15.79 27.42 5.89
CA SER A 201 16.53 28.58 5.37
C SER A 201 15.66 29.85 5.41
N GLY A 202 16.15 30.92 6.03
CA GLY A 202 15.48 32.22 6.07
C GLY A 202 14.53 32.43 7.26
N LEU A 203 14.36 31.46 8.15
CA LEU A 203 13.66 31.70 9.42
C LEU A 203 14.56 32.49 10.38
N THR A 204 13.98 33.46 11.09
CA THR A 204 14.66 34.13 12.21
C THR A 204 14.84 33.13 13.35
N MET A 205 16.08 32.70 13.57
CA MET A 205 16.42 31.72 14.61
C MET A 205 17.25 32.35 15.72
N PRO A 206 17.02 31.95 16.99
CA PRO A 206 17.86 32.38 18.09
C PRO A 206 19.28 31.84 17.89
N GLN A 207 20.27 32.67 18.21
CA GLN A 207 21.68 32.28 18.20
C GLN A 207 21.94 31.19 19.24
N ALA A 208 22.72 30.17 18.86
CA ALA A 208 23.26 29.20 19.80
C ALA A 208 24.62 29.68 20.33
N TYR A 209 24.76 29.80 21.65
CA TYR A 209 26.01 30.18 22.29
C TYR A 209 26.85 28.95 22.64
N ASP A 210 28.18 29.11 22.61
CA ASP A 210 29.16 28.11 23.06
C ASP A 210 29.07 26.76 22.33
N ARG A 211 28.84 26.81 21.01
CA ARG A 211 28.74 25.63 20.13
C ARG A 211 29.63 25.70 18.89
N GLU A 212 30.63 26.59 18.89
CA GLU A 212 31.45 26.89 17.71
C GLU A 212 32.15 25.64 17.15
N GLU A 213 32.73 24.82 18.03
CA GLU A 213 33.41 23.60 17.62
C GLU A 213 32.46 22.63 16.89
N SER A 214 31.26 22.39 17.45
CA SER A 214 30.27 21.48 16.85
C SER A 214 29.67 22.05 15.56
N VAL A 215 29.48 23.37 15.48
CA VAL A 215 29.00 24.06 14.28
C VAL A 215 30.03 23.94 13.16
N GLN A 216 31.32 24.16 13.47
CA GLN A 216 32.41 24.02 12.51
C GLN A 216 32.55 22.57 12.02
N GLN A 217 32.53 21.59 12.93
CA GLN A 217 32.57 20.17 12.57
C GLN A 217 31.43 19.75 11.65
N LEU A 218 30.20 20.20 11.94
CA LEU A 218 29.04 19.93 11.09
C LEU A 218 29.19 20.61 9.72
N SER A 219 29.66 21.85 9.69
CA SER A 219 29.93 22.59 8.46
C SER A 219 30.97 21.87 7.59
N ASP A 220 32.12 21.52 8.15
CA ASP A 220 33.22 20.86 7.42
C ASP A 220 32.81 19.51 6.83
N ALA A 221 31.94 18.77 7.53
CA ALA A 221 31.40 17.51 7.02
C ALA A 221 30.44 17.71 5.83
N LEU A 222 29.72 18.83 5.79
CA LEU A 222 28.78 19.19 4.71
C LEU A 222 29.47 19.89 3.53
N THR A 223 30.55 20.64 3.76
CA THR A 223 31.27 21.42 2.72
C THR A 223 32.59 20.79 2.28
N GLY A 224 33.02 19.72 2.94
CA GLY A 224 34.27 19.04 2.61
C GLY A 224 34.35 18.55 1.16
N LEU A 225 35.56 18.18 0.75
CA LEU A 225 35.89 17.73 -0.61
C LEU A 225 34.98 16.59 -1.12
N ILE A 226 34.48 15.78 -0.18
CA ILE A 226 33.38 14.85 -0.37
C ILE A 226 32.37 15.18 0.73
N ALA A 227 31.28 15.87 0.38
CA ALA A 227 30.19 16.16 1.29
C ALA A 227 29.52 14.86 1.76
N ARG A 228 29.20 14.77 3.05
CA ARG A 228 28.63 13.57 3.66
C ARG A 228 27.41 13.89 4.49
N SER A 229 26.47 12.95 4.53
CA SER A 229 25.41 12.93 5.54
C SER A 229 26.00 12.87 6.95
N VAL A 230 25.35 13.56 7.90
CA VAL A 230 25.86 13.71 9.27
C VAL A 230 24.80 13.31 10.29
N LEU A 231 25.17 12.43 11.22
CA LEU A 231 24.32 12.05 12.35
C LEU A 231 24.79 12.73 13.63
N LEU A 232 23.94 13.59 14.21
CA LEU A 232 24.21 14.23 15.50
C LEU A 232 23.82 13.30 16.66
N VAL A 233 24.80 12.81 17.41
CA VAL A 233 24.61 11.89 18.55
C VAL A 233 24.79 12.61 19.88
N GLY A 234 23.93 12.30 20.86
CA GLY A 234 23.98 12.86 22.21
C GLY A 234 22.70 12.58 22.99
N ALA A 235 22.67 12.88 24.29
CA ALA A 235 21.45 12.73 25.09
C ALA A 235 20.31 13.64 24.60
N SER A 236 19.07 13.39 25.05
CA SER A 236 17.95 14.28 24.75
C SER A 236 18.16 15.65 25.42
N GLY A 237 17.76 16.73 24.76
CA GLY A 237 17.85 18.10 25.32
C GLY A 237 19.24 18.77 25.28
N VAL A 238 20.30 18.09 24.83
CA VAL A 238 21.67 18.67 24.81
C VAL A 238 21.91 19.75 23.75
N GLY A 239 20.90 20.11 22.96
CA GLY A 239 21.00 21.17 21.94
C GLY A 239 21.37 20.73 20.52
N LYS A 240 21.16 19.46 20.15
CA LYS A 240 21.41 18.95 18.78
C LYS A 240 20.73 19.79 17.69
N THR A 241 19.45 20.12 17.90
CA THR A 241 18.70 21.00 16.99
C THR A 241 19.25 22.42 16.98
N SER A 242 19.80 22.91 18.10
CA SER A 242 20.39 24.25 18.17
C SER A 242 21.66 24.36 17.33
N ILE A 243 22.48 23.30 17.28
CA ILE A 243 23.68 23.25 16.42
C ILE A 243 23.28 23.36 14.95
N LEU A 244 22.28 22.59 14.50
CA LEU A 244 21.77 22.68 13.14
C LEU A 244 21.26 24.09 12.84
N LYS A 245 20.42 24.66 13.71
CA LYS A 245 19.86 26.01 13.53
C LYS A 245 20.95 27.07 13.40
N GLU A 246 22.03 26.95 14.16
CA GLU A 246 23.17 27.85 14.07
C GLU A 246 23.92 27.72 12.73
N VAL A 247 24.11 26.48 12.22
CA VAL A 247 24.65 26.25 10.86
C VAL A 247 23.76 26.87 9.79
N VAL A 248 22.42 26.72 9.90
CA VAL A 248 21.49 27.33 8.94
C VAL A 248 21.56 28.86 9.01
N ARG A 249 21.65 29.44 10.21
CA ARG A 249 21.76 30.88 10.44
C ARG A 249 23.04 31.46 9.84
N ARG A 250 24.16 30.74 9.92
CA ARG A 250 25.49 31.14 9.42
C ARG A 250 25.85 30.49 8.08
N SER A 251 24.87 29.96 7.35
CA SER A 251 25.12 29.14 6.17
C SER A 251 25.96 29.85 5.10
N THR A 252 25.75 31.15 4.91
CA THR A 252 26.53 31.97 3.97
C THR A 252 28.00 32.10 4.38
N GLU A 253 28.28 32.31 5.66
CA GLU A 253 29.64 32.42 6.22
C GLU A 253 30.39 31.07 6.16
N LEU A 254 29.64 29.99 6.33
CA LEU A 254 30.14 28.62 6.38
C LEU A 254 30.31 27.96 5.00
N GLY A 255 30.09 28.70 3.91
CA GLY A 255 30.21 28.17 2.54
C GLY A 255 29.02 27.31 2.09
N LEU A 256 27.92 27.33 2.84
CA LEU A 256 26.65 26.64 2.57
C LEU A 256 25.58 27.57 1.98
N GLY A 257 25.96 28.79 1.56
CA GLY A 257 25.00 29.80 1.09
C GLY A 257 24.23 29.43 -0.19
N SER A 258 24.75 28.51 -1.00
CA SER A 258 24.05 27.96 -2.17
C SER A 258 23.05 26.85 -1.83
N TRP A 259 23.09 26.32 -0.60
CA TRP A 259 22.27 25.19 -0.18
C TRP A 259 20.98 25.63 0.52
N LYS A 260 19.89 24.89 0.29
CA LYS A 260 18.61 25.08 0.98
C LYS A 260 18.45 24.03 2.06
N PHE A 261 18.12 24.45 3.28
CA PHE A 261 17.88 23.57 4.41
C PHE A 261 16.40 23.30 4.57
N TRP A 262 16.03 22.02 4.55
CA TRP A 262 14.67 21.55 4.74
C TRP A 262 14.60 20.62 5.95
N ALA A 263 13.49 20.65 6.69
CA ALA A 263 13.22 19.72 7.80
C ALA A 263 12.05 18.80 7.46
N THR A 264 12.20 17.52 7.77
CA THR A 264 11.14 16.51 7.69
C THR A 264 11.26 15.45 8.80
N SER A 265 10.29 14.53 8.84
CA SER A 265 10.27 13.36 9.73
C SER A 265 9.99 12.10 8.92
N GLY A 266 10.37 10.93 9.44
CA GLY A 266 10.10 9.65 8.77
C GLY A 266 8.61 9.47 8.45
N SER A 267 7.75 9.79 9.42
CA SER A 267 6.29 9.80 9.28
C SER A 267 5.77 10.70 8.15
N ARG A 268 6.34 11.90 7.97
CA ARG A 268 5.91 12.85 6.94
C ARG A 268 6.32 12.41 5.53
N LEU A 269 7.42 11.68 5.39
CA LEU A 269 7.86 11.15 4.09
C LEU A 269 6.81 10.21 3.49
N VAL A 270 6.16 9.37 4.32
CA VAL A 270 5.16 8.38 3.88
C VAL A 270 3.71 8.84 4.03
N SER A 271 3.45 9.98 4.66
CA SER A 271 2.06 10.40 4.96
C SER A 271 1.23 10.52 3.67
N GLY A 272 0.04 9.91 3.69
CA GLY A 272 -0.89 9.90 2.56
C GLY A 272 -0.54 8.90 1.45
N MET A 273 0.45 8.03 1.65
CA MET A 273 0.83 6.99 0.68
C MET A 273 0.37 5.63 1.22
N THR A 274 -0.77 5.13 0.74
CA THR A 274 -1.36 3.85 1.18
C THR A 274 -1.14 2.71 0.19
N GLY A 275 -0.84 3.01 -1.08
CA GLY A 275 -0.60 2.02 -2.12
C GLY A 275 0.83 1.47 -2.13
N PHE A 276 0.98 0.27 -2.70
CA PHE A 276 2.28 -0.36 -2.92
C PHE A 276 3.14 0.51 -3.84
N GLY A 277 4.41 0.73 -3.49
CA GLY A 277 5.36 1.49 -4.32
C GLY A 277 5.23 3.02 -4.21
N MET A 278 4.12 3.56 -3.70
CA MET A 278 3.84 5.00 -3.74
C MET A 278 4.86 5.85 -2.98
N TRP A 279 5.25 5.41 -1.78
CA TRP A 279 6.24 6.15 -1.00
C TRP A 279 7.65 6.04 -1.61
N GLN A 280 7.97 4.92 -2.28
CA GLN A 280 9.24 4.76 -3.00
C GLN A 280 9.32 5.73 -4.18
N GLU A 281 8.25 5.85 -4.97
CA GLU A 281 8.17 6.82 -6.08
C GLU A 281 8.33 8.25 -5.58
N ARG A 282 7.66 8.60 -4.48
CA ARG A 282 7.81 9.91 -3.85
C ARG A 282 9.25 10.18 -3.41
N LEU A 283 9.92 9.20 -2.80
CA LEU A 283 11.32 9.36 -2.39
C LEU A 283 12.27 9.50 -3.58
N GLU A 284 11.98 8.83 -4.70
CA GLU A 284 12.77 8.99 -5.92
C GLU A 284 12.57 10.39 -6.54
N LEU A 285 11.35 10.93 -6.52
CA LEU A 285 11.08 12.31 -6.90
C LEU A 285 11.78 13.30 -5.96
N LEU A 286 11.69 13.07 -4.64
CA LEU A 286 12.40 13.85 -3.63
C LEU A 286 13.91 13.86 -3.88
N ARG A 287 14.52 12.71 -4.17
CA ARG A 287 15.94 12.58 -4.49
C ARG A 287 16.32 13.47 -5.67
N LYS A 288 15.57 13.37 -6.78
CA LYS A 288 15.79 14.20 -7.98
C LYS A 288 15.66 15.69 -7.68
N GLU A 289 14.67 16.07 -6.87
CA GLU A 289 14.46 17.45 -6.46
C GLU A 289 15.59 17.98 -5.58
N MET A 290 16.06 17.18 -4.61
CA MET A 290 17.16 17.55 -3.73
C MET A 290 18.47 17.81 -4.48
N VAL A 291 18.78 16.95 -5.45
CA VAL A 291 19.95 17.10 -6.32
C VAL A 291 19.84 18.39 -7.15
N LYS A 292 18.67 18.64 -7.74
CA LYS A 292 18.43 19.79 -8.60
C LYS A 292 18.48 21.13 -7.85
N GLU A 293 18.01 21.15 -6.61
CA GLU A 293 17.88 22.39 -5.82
C GLU A 293 18.97 22.62 -4.77
N HIS A 294 20.01 21.77 -4.74
CA HIS A 294 21.07 21.80 -3.71
C HIS A 294 20.47 21.82 -2.30
N VAL A 295 19.76 20.75 -1.95
CA VAL A 295 19.05 20.66 -0.67
C VAL A 295 19.81 19.80 0.34
N ILE A 296 19.92 20.30 1.57
CA ILE A 296 20.30 19.54 2.76
C ILE A 296 19.01 19.26 3.53
N LEU A 297 18.71 17.98 3.73
CA LEU A 297 17.47 17.54 4.36
C LEU A 297 17.71 17.07 5.80
N HIS A 298 17.34 17.88 6.77
CA HIS A 298 17.30 17.46 8.16
C HIS A 298 16.12 16.49 8.40
N VAL A 299 16.44 15.27 8.79
CA VAL A 299 15.46 14.27 9.24
C VAL A 299 15.58 14.12 10.75
N GLY A 300 14.46 14.22 11.47
CA GLY A 300 14.42 14.21 12.94
C GLY A 300 15.08 12.99 13.61
N SER A 301 14.28 12.01 14.04
CA SER A 301 14.81 10.83 14.74
C SER A 301 15.24 9.75 13.74
N LEU A 302 16.49 9.28 13.83
CA LEU A 302 16.94 8.13 13.04
C LEU A 302 16.15 6.86 13.36
N LEU A 303 15.77 6.67 14.63
CA LEU A 303 14.96 5.52 15.05
C LEU A 303 13.61 5.52 14.33
N GLU A 304 12.95 6.68 14.27
CA GLU A 304 11.71 6.84 13.52
C GLU A 304 11.92 6.50 12.03
N LEU A 305 12.98 7.05 11.40
CA LEU A 305 13.28 6.78 9.99
C LEU A 305 13.53 5.29 9.69
N MET A 306 14.11 4.56 10.65
CA MET A 306 14.37 3.12 10.51
C MET A 306 13.11 2.26 10.62
N GLU A 307 12.11 2.71 11.37
CA GLU A 307 10.86 1.97 11.62
C GLU A 307 9.81 2.23 10.52
N VAL A 308 9.79 3.43 9.96
CA VAL A 308 8.76 3.84 9.00
C VAL A 308 8.93 3.21 7.61
N GLY A 309 7.81 2.86 6.98
CA GLY A 309 7.74 2.27 5.64
C GLY A 309 7.89 0.76 5.60
N ARG A 310 7.93 0.09 6.76
CA ARG A 310 7.89 -1.37 6.87
C ARG A 310 6.43 -1.86 6.88
N SER A 311 6.15 -2.95 6.18
CA SER A 311 4.88 -3.67 6.24
C SER A 311 5.13 -5.16 6.44
N GLU A 312 4.11 -5.94 6.81
CA GLU A 312 4.25 -7.39 7.06
C GLU A 312 4.85 -8.15 5.86
N CYS A 313 4.62 -7.65 4.64
CA CYS A 313 5.16 -8.22 3.40
C CYS A 313 6.44 -7.51 2.89
N GLN A 314 6.83 -6.35 3.45
CA GLN A 314 7.97 -5.57 2.98
C GLN A 314 8.89 -5.17 4.15
N THR A 315 10.02 -5.87 4.24
CA THR A 315 11.06 -5.63 5.26
C THR A 315 11.92 -4.39 4.97
N GLN A 316 11.90 -3.87 3.74
CA GLN A 316 12.63 -2.67 3.36
C GLN A 316 11.82 -1.40 3.68
N GLY A 317 12.21 -0.69 4.73
CA GLY A 317 11.68 0.63 5.07
C GLY A 317 12.41 1.78 4.37
N ILE A 318 12.08 3.02 4.75
CA ILE A 318 12.63 4.25 4.14
C ILE A 318 14.16 4.30 4.26
N ALA A 319 14.70 4.01 5.44
CA ALA A 319 16.14 4.10 5.67
C ALA A 319 16.95 3.19 4.73
N SER A 320 16.47 1.96 4.47
CA SER A 320 17.10 1.06 3.50
C SER A 320 17.03 1.57 2.07
N PHE A 321 15.94 2.26 1.71
CA PHE A 321 15.75 2.82 0.38
C PHE A 321 16.70 4.01 0.11
N LEU A 322 16.90 4.89 1.10
CA LEU A 322 17.76 6.07 0.96
C LEU A 322 19.26 5.76 1.08
N ARG A 323 19.63 4.65 1.75
CA ARG A 323 21.02 4.28 2.03
C ARG A 323 21.94 4.30 0.80
N PRO A 324 21.57 3.76 -0.38
CA PRO A 324 22.44 3.78 -1.55
C PRO A 324 22.72 5.21 -2.05
N ALA A 325 21.72 6.10 -2.04
CA ALA A 325 21.88 7.49 -2.48
C ALA A 325 22.75 8.29 -1.50
N ILE A 326 22.57 8.07 -0.19
CA ILE A 326 23.42 8.65 0.86
C ILE A 326 24.87 8.16 0.72
N ALA A 327 25.08 6.86 0.51
CA ALA A 327 26.41 6.27 0.38
C ALA A 327 27.18 6.79 -0.85
N ARG A 328 26.46 7.14 -1.92
CA ARG A 328 27.04 7.78 -3.12
C ARG A 328 27.26 9.28 -2.97
N GLY A 329 26.75 9.91 -1.91
CA GLY A 329 26.79 11.35 -1.72
C GLY A 329 25.86 12.12 -2.68
N GLU A 330 24.86 11.44 -3.28
CA GLU A 330 23.88 12.10 -4.16
C GLU A 330 22.93 13.01 -3.39
N ILE A 331 22.62 12.64 -2.15
CA ILE A 331 21.76 13.40 -1.25
C ILE A 331 22.48 13.65 0.07
N LEU A 332 22.24 14.82 0.66
CA LEU A 332 22.75 15.19 1.97
C LEU A 332 21.59 15.23 2.96
N VAL A 333 21.72 14.39 3.99
CA VAL A 333 20.76 14.15 5.07
C VAL A 333 21.45 14.27 6.42
#